data_AF-A0A2G8SU13-F1
#
_entry.id   AF-A0A2G8SU13-F1
#
_cell.length_a   1.000
_cell.length_b   1.000
_cell.length_c   1.000
_cell.angle_alpha   90.00
_cell.angle_beta   90.00
_cell.angle_gamma   90.00
#
_symmetry.space_group_name_H-M   'P 1'
#
loop_
_entity.id
_entity.type
_entity.pdbx_description
1 polymer ?
#
loop_
_entity_poly.entity_id
_entity_poly.type
_entity_poly.pdbx_seq_one_letter_code
_entity_poly.pdbx_strand_id
1 'polypeptide(L)'
;MSEQAAAGKIVEKQAEQQGGVLTKLIIFALSLGILPISSYFVSRDFLWNGNTIFAAITAIVAANIILVAYIVESLREEARLKTEKGKQPSESKKDR
;
A
#
# COMPACT_ATOMS: atom_id res chain seq x y z
N MET A 1 -2.07 -5.68 -37.21
CA MET A 1 -2.30 -6.87 -36.36
C MET A 1 -1.39 -6.90 -35.12
N SER A 2 -0.13 -6.44 -35.19
CA SER A 2 0.81 -6.40 -34.06
C SER A 2 0.52 -5.30 -33.02
N GLU A 3 0.10 -4.11 -33.44
CA GLU A 3 -0.21 -2.99 -32.53
C GLU A 3 -1.43 -3.25 -31.64
N GLN A 4 -2.48 -3.90 -32.18
CA GLN A 4 -3.67 -4.27 -31.40
C GLN A 4 -3.35 -5.33 -30.34
N ALA A 5 -2.44 -6.26 -30.64
CA ALA A 5 -1.97 -7.27 -29.68
C ALA A 5 -1.10 -6.65 -28.57
N ALA A 6 -0.30 -5.62 -28.90
CA ALA A 6 0.48 -4.88 -27.91
C ALA A 6 -0.41 -4.02 -26.99
N ALA A 7 -1.41 -3.33 -27.55
CA ALA A 7 -2.39 -2.56 -26.79
C ALA A 7 -3.20 -3.45 -25.83
N GLY A 8 -3.63 -4.63 -26.26
CA GLY A 8 -4.33 -5.60 -25.41
C GLY A 8 -3.53 -6.03 -24.19
N LYS A 9 -2.25 -6.38 -24.37
CA LYS A 9 -1.36 -6.75 -23.27
C LYS A 9 -1.10 -5.61 -22.27
N ILE A 10 -1.04 -4.37 -22.75
CA ILE A 10 -0.86 -3.21 -21.86
C ILE A 10 -2.10 -2.99 -20.99
N VAL A 11 -3.29 -3.08 -21.58
CA VAL A 11 -4.57 -2.94 -20.85
C VAL A 11 -4.73 -4.06 -19.81
N GLU A 12 -4.40 -5.30 -20.17
CA GLU A 12 -4.45 -6.45 -19.26
C GLU A 12 -3.49 -6.28 -18.08
N LYS A 13 -2.24 -5.88 -18.33
CA LYS A 13 -1.24 -5.61 -17.28
C LYS A 13 -1.66 -4.45 -16.37
N GLN A 14 -2.28 -3.41 -16.92
CA GLN A 14 -2.76 -2.25 -16.17
C GLN A 14 -3.95 -2.60 -15.26
N ALA A 15 -4.86 -3.46 -15.74
CA ALA A 15 -6.00 -3.96 -14.96
C ALA A 15 -5.51 -4.85 -13.80
N GLU A 16 -4.54 -5.71 -14.05
CA GLU A 16 -3.89 -6.54 -13.02
C GLU A 16 -3.20 -5.69 -11.94
N GLN A 17 -2.53 -4.61 -12.35
CA GLN A 17 -1.88 -3.66 -11.44
C GLN A 17 -2.87 -2.85 -10.59
N GLN A 18 -4.02 -2.47 -11.16
CA GLN A 18 -5.06 -1.73 -10.43
C GLN A 18 -5.73 -2.58 -9.34
N GLY A 19 -5.92 -3.88 -9.58
CA GLY A 19 -6.49 -4.80 -8.59
C GLY A 19 -5.66 -4.88 -7.31
N GLY A 20 -4.33 -4.92 -7.44
CA GLY A 20 -3.43 -5.02 -6.29
C GLY A 20 -3.46 -3.80 -5.37
N VAL A 21 -3.60 -2.59 -5.93
CA VAL A 21 -3.62 -1.34 -5.15
C VAL A 21 -4.87 -1.26 -4.27
N LEU A 22 -6.04 -1.59 -4.82
CA LEU A 22 -7.30 -1.54 -4.08
C LEU A 22 -7.27 -2.51 -2.88
N THR A 23 -6.75 -3.72 -3.06
CA THR A 23 -6.63 -4.70 -1.97
C THR A 23 -5.72 -4.17 -0.86
N LYS A 24 -4.58 -3.57 -1.20
CA LYS A 24 -3.68 -2.96 -0.21
C LYS A 24 -4.34 -1.81 0.55
N LEU A 25 -5.05 -0.91 -0.15
CA LEU A 25 -5.77 0.19 0.49
C LEU A 25 -6.80 -0.32 1.50
N ILE A 26 -7.57 -1.34 1.14
CA ILE A 26 -8.54 -1.97 2.05
C ILE A 26 -7.84 -2.58 3.27
N ILE A 27 -6.73 -3.31 3.06
CA ILE A 27 -5.95 -3.91 4.15
C ILE A 27 -5.43 -2.82 5.11
N PHE A 28 -4.84 -1.74 4.58
CA PHE A 28 -4.32 -0.66 5.41
C PHE A 28 -5.44 0.11 6.14
N ALA A 29 -6.58 0.34 5.48
CA ALA A 29 -7.73 0.97 6.11
C ALA A 29 -8.26 0.14 7.29
N LEU A 30 -8.41 -1.18 7.10
CA LEU A 30 -8.80 -2.10 8.17
C LEU A 30 -7.74 -2.15 9.27
N SER A 31 -6.46 -2.20 8.89
CA SER A 31 -5.34 -2.24 9.84
C SER A 31 -5.30 -1.01 10.73
N LEU A 32 -5.61 0.18 10.21
CA LEU A 32 -5.62 1.43 10.96
C LEU A 32 -6.70 1.45 12.05
N GLY A 33 -7.80 0.72 11.86
CA GLY A 33 -8.81 0.52 12.91
C GLY A 33 -8.42 -0.61 13.86
N ILE A 34 -8.19 -1.80 13.32
CA ILE A 34 -8.05 -3.03 14.10
C ILE A 34 -6.77 -2.99 14.95
N LEU A 35 -5.62 -2.68 14.38
CA LEU A 35 -4.34 -2.81 15.09
C LEU A 35 -4.19 -1.83 16.25
N PRO A 36 -4.50 -0.52 16.15
CA PRO A 36 -4.43 0.39 17.29
C PRO A 36 -5.43 0.03 18.38
N ILE A 37 -6.64 -0.40 18.02
CA ILE A 37 -7.65 -0.85 18.99
C ILE A 37 -7.17 -2.11 19.71
N SER A 38 -6.69 -3.11 18.97
CA SER A 38 -6.11 -4.32 19.57
C SER A 38 -4.91 -3.98 20.44
N SER A 39 -4.02 -3.09 19.99
CA SER A 39 -2.87 -2.62 20.76
C SER A 39 -3.28 -1.96 22.08
N TYR A 40 -4.35 -1.16 22.08
CA TYR A 40 -4.90 -0.57 23.31
C TYR A 40 -5.31 -1.65 24.32
N PHE A 41 -6.16 -2.59 23.92
CA PHE A 41 -6.67 -3.61 24.85
C PHE A 41 -5.58 -4.57 25.32
N VAL A 42 -4.70 -5.02 24.42
CA VAL A 42 -3.58 -5.90 24.76
C VAL A 42 -2.59 -5.20 25.71
N SER A 43 -2.21 -3.96 25.42
CA SER A 43 -1.26 -3.24 26.27
C SER A 43 -1.86 -2.86 27.63
N ARG A 44 -3.17 -2.56 27.68
CA ARG A 44 -3.87 -2.31 28.94
C ARG A 44 -3.80 -3.51 29.87
N ASP A 45 -4.08 -4.70 29.37
CA ASP A 45 -4.23 -5.90 30.21
C ASP A 45 -2.88 -6.59 30.53
N PHE A 46 -1.90 -6.53 29.63
CA PHE A 46 -0.62 -7.26 29.80
C PHE A 46 0.58 -6.38 30.15
N LEU A 47 0.61 -5.11 29.75
CA LEU A 47 1.80 -4.25 29.90
C LEU A 47 1.63 -3.22 31.04
N TRP A 48 0.42 -2.70 31.22
CA TRP A 48 0.21 -1.50 32.04
C TRP A 48 -0.75 -1.69 33.23
N ASN A 49 -1.09 -2.93 33.60
CA ASN A 49 -1.95 -3.27 34.75
C ASN A 49 -3.26 -2.46 34.81
N GLY A 50 -3.91 -2.26 33.66
CA GLY A 50 -5.17 -1.53 33.58
C GLY A 50 -5.04 0.00 33.41
N ASN A 51 -3.83 0.57 33.39
CA ASN A 51 -3.65 2.01 33.17
C ASN A 51 -4.00 2.40 31.73
N THR A 52 -5.13 3.09 31.59
CA THR A 52 -5.71 3.48 30.31
C THR A 52 -4.92 4.57 29.58
N ILE A 53 -4.16 5.41 30.30
CA ILE A 53 -3.37 6.49 29.70
C ILE A 53 -2.18 5.90 28.94
N PHE A 54 -1.41 5.01 29.57
CA PHE A 54 -0.27 4.37 28.90
C PHE A 54 -0.71 3.44 27.76
N ALA A 55 -1.84 2.75 27.92
CA ALA A 55 -2.44 1.97 26.84
C ALA A 55 -2.87 2.85 25.65
N ALA A 56 -3.48 4.01 25.91
CA ALA A 56 -3.85 4.96 24.86
C ALA A 56 -2.63 5.52 24.12
N ILE A 57 -1.57 5.87 24.86
CA ILE A 57 -0.29 6.30 24.24
C ILE A 57 0.27 5.19 23.34
N THR A 58 0.25 3.94 23.80
CA THR A 58 0.72 2.79 23.01
C THR A 58 -0.07 2.64 21.71
N ALA A 59 -1.40 2.78 21.79
CA ALA A 59 -2.27 2.71 20.62
C ALA A 59 -2.02 3.86 19.62
N ILE A 60 -1.81 5.08 20.11
CA ILE A 60 -1.45 6.24 19.28
C ILE A 60 -0.11 5.99 18.57
N VAL A 61 0.89 5.48 19.28
CA VAL A 61 2.18 5.12 18.68
C VAL A 61 1.99 4.04 17.61
N ALA A 62 1.20 2.99 17.88
CA ALA A 62 0.90 1.94 16.92
C ALA A 62 0.22 2.48 15.65
N ALA A 63 -0.74 3.40 15.78
CA ALA A 63 -1.40 4.05 14.65
C ALA A 63 -0.42 4.83 13.76
N ASN A 64 0.52 5.57 14.37
CA ASN A 64 1.54 6.31 13.64
C ASN A 64 2.53 5.38 12.91
N ILE A 65 2.88 4.24 13.52
CA ILE A 65 3.71 3.22 12.84
C ILE A 65 3.02 2.69 11.59
N ILE A 66 1.72 2.40 11.66
CA ILE A 66 0.93 1.93 10.51
C ILE A 66 0.87 2.99 9.41
N LEU A 67 0.67 4.26 9.78
CA LEU A 67 0.67 5.36 8.83
C LEU A 67 2.01 5.46 8.07
N VAL A 68 3.14 5.38 8.79
CA VAL A 68 4.47 5.39 8.17
C VAL A 68 4.67 4.16 7.28
N ALA A 69 4.25 2.98 7.72
CA ALA A 69 4.33 1.75 6.92
C ALA A 69 3.52 1.86 5.62
N TYR A 70 2.32 2.44 5.67
CA TYR A 70 1.51 2.72 4.50
C TYR A 70 2.24 3.64 3.52
N ILE A 71 2.76 4.77 4.00
CA ILE A 71 3.50 5.74 3.16
C ILE A 71 4.69 5.06 2.48
N VAL A 72 5.49 4.29 3.22
CA VAL A 72 6.65 3.58 2.66
C VAL A 72 6.21 2.58 1.59
N GLU A 73 5.17 1.79 1.83
CA GLU A 73 4.67 0.83 0.83
C GLU A 73 4.12 1.54 -0.41
N SER A 74 3.38 2.63 -0.24
CA SER A 74 2.89 3.47 -1.35
C SER A 74 4.04 4.02 -2.20
N LEU A 75 5.11 4.52 -1.56
CA LEU A 75 6.29 5.01 -2.28
C LEU A 75 7.02 3.89 -3.05
N ARG A 76 7.12 2.69 -2.46
CA ARG A 76 7.72 1.52 -3.13
C ARG A 76 6.88 1.06 -4.31
N GLU A 77 5.57 1.10 -4.19
CA GLU A 77 4.63 0.80 -5.26
C GLU A 77 4.74 1.81 -6.40
N GLU A 78 4.74 3.11 -6.09
CA GLU A 78 4.96 4.17 -7.09
C GLU A 78 6.30 4.02 -7.82
N ALA A 79 7.38 3.68 -7.11
CA ALA A 79 8.69 3.44 -7.70
C ALA A 79 8.70 2.22 -8.65
N ARG A 80 8.00 1.13 -8.28
CA ARG A 80 7.83 -0.04 -9.14
C ARG A 80 7.04 0.31 -10.40
N LEU A 81 5.93 1.04 -10.27
CA LEU A 81 5.11 1.49 -11.40
C LEU A 81 5.90 2.38 -12.37
N LYS A 82 6.73 3.30 -11.86
CA LYS A 82 7.63 4.12 -12.70
C LYS A 82 8.65 3.27 -13.46
N THR A 83 9.24 2.27 -12.81
CA THR A 83 10.23 1.38 -13.42
C THR A 83 9.61 0.50 -14.51
N GLU A 84 8.39 0.00 -14.31
CA GLU A 84 7.67 -0.76 -15.33
C GLU A 84 7.27 0.10 -16.54
N LYS A 85 6.84 1.35 -16.32
CA LYS A 85 6.56 2.29 -17.42
C LYS A 85 7.80 2.65 -18.25
N GLY A 86 8.99 2.72 -17.62
CA GLY A 86 10.25 2.98 -18.31
C GLY A 86 10.80 1.82 -19.15
N LYS A 87 10.24 0.60 -18.99
CA LYS A 87 10.62 -0.59 -19.77
C LYS A 87 9.69 -0.88 -20.96
N GLN A 88 8.63 -0.09 -21.16
CA GLN A 88 7.89 -0.15 -22.42
C GLN A 88 8.75 0.49 -23.52
N PRO A 89 9.04 -0.22 -24.62
CA PRO A 89 9.92 0.30 -25.65
C PRO A 89 9.29 1.54 -26.29
N SER A 90 10.00 2.66 -26.22
CA SER A 90 9.71 3.85 -26.99
C SER A 90 10.02 3.62 -28.49
N GLU A 91 9.30 2.71 -29.16
CA GLU A 91 9.43 2.49 -30.61
C GLU A 91 8.47 3.39 -31.41
N SER A 92 8.50 4.72 -31.18
CA SER A 92 7.80 5.66 -32.07
C SER A 92 8.47 7.03 -32.18
N LYS A 93 9.80 7.09 -32.01
CA LYS A 93 10.59 8.26 -32.40
C LYS A 93 11.78 7.88 -33.27
N LYS A 94 11.54 7.13 -34.35
CA LYS A 94 12.51 7.01 -35.44
C LYS A 94 11.86 6.58 -36.75
N ASP A 95 11.04 7.44 -37.33
CA ASP A 95 10.88 7.52 -38.79
C ASP A 95 10.12 8.82 -39.10
N ARG A 96 10.88 9.90 -39.23
CA ARG A 96 10.48 11.14 -39.90
C ARG A 96 11.65 11.58 -40.76
#